data_AF-A0A7S2MAW3-F1
#
_entry.id   AF-A0A7S2MAW3-F1
#
_cell.length_a   1.000
_cell.length_b   1.000
_cell.length_c   1.000
_cell.angle_alpha   90.00
_cell.angle_beta   90.00
_cell.angle_gamma   90.00
#
_symmetry.space_group_name_H-M   'P 1'
#
loop_
_entity.id
_entity.type
_entity.pdbx_description
1 polymer ?
#
loop_
_entity_poly.entity_id
_entity_poly.type
_entity_poly.pdbx_seq_one_letter_code
_entity_poly.pdbx_strand_id
1 'polypeptide(L)'
;GNRRRVRARLDSGDVVQESKEGLGAEEQRSDADSWEDGDDGPTFSLHEPSWRFQVGDRVLCNLGSDTGFEPGVVFFRDIMDPNDEEFRLIPYSVELDNGGSIN
;
A
#
# COMPACT_ATOMS: atom_id res chain seq x y z
N GLY A 1 -8.85 33.88 25.19
CA GLY A 1 -9.56 34.37 24.00
C GLY A 1 -10.26 33.22 23.33
N ASN A 2 -11.60 33.26 23.26
CA ASN A 2 -12.44 32.34 22.50
C ASN A 2 -12.09 32.34 21.01
N ARG A 3 -12.11 31.16 20.37
CA ARG A 3 -13.03 30.85 19.24
C ARG A 3 -12.86 29.40 18.75
N ARG A 4 -13.78 28.52 19.19
CA ARG A 4 -14.14 27.29 18.49
C ARG A 4 -14.80 27.68 17.16
N ARG A 5 -14.44 27.01 16.06
CA ARG A 5 -15.21 27.04 14.81
C ARG A 5 -15.51 25.60 14.38
N VAL A 6 -16.74 25.20 14.66
CA VAL A 6 -17.48 24.10 14.06
C VAL A 6 -18.18 24.63 12.80
N ARG A 7 -18.33 23.75 11.80
CA ARG A 7 -19.24 23.73 10.62
C ARG A 7 -18.44 23.25 9.39
N ALA A 8 -18.96 22.45 8.46
CA ALA A 8 -20.30 21.95 8.21
C ALA A 8 -20.22 20.62 7.43
N ARG A 9 -21.21 19.74 7.66
CA ARG A 9 -21.59 18.67 6.73
C ARG A 9 -22.18 19.34 5.48
N LEU A 10 -21.68 18.97 4.31
CA LEU A 10 -22.40 19.14 3.05
C LEU A 10 -22.90 17.76 2.63
N ASP A 11 -24.22 17.64 2.76
CA ASP A 11 -25.08 16.63 2.17
C ASP A 11 -25.22 16.95 0.68
N SER A 12 -25.07 15.96 -0.22
CA SER A 12 -25.64 15.96 -1.58
C SER A 12 -25.20 14.70 -2.33
N GLY A 13 -26.15 13.85 -2.74
CA GLY A 13 -25.88 12.89 -3.80
C GLY A 13 -26.72 11.61 -3.86
N ASP A 14 -28.03 11.71 -3.69
CA ASP A 14 -28.98 10.65 -4.08
C ASP A 14 -29.22 10.73 -5.59
N VAL A 15 -28.83 9.71 -6.38
CA VAL A 15 -29.48 9.33 -7.65
C VAL A 15 -29.30 7.82 -7.85
N VAL A 16 -30.33 7.07 -7.48
CA VAL A 16 -30.63 5.75 -8.05
C VAL A 16 -31.42 6.00 -9.32
N GLN A 17 -30.97 5.53 -10.49
CA GLN A 17 -31.86 5.00 -11.53
C GLN A 17 -31.20 3.85 -12.30
N GLU A 18 -31.80 2.69 -12.06
CA GLU A 18 -31.72 1.44 -12.78
C GLU A 18 -32.04 1.63 -14.28
N SER A 19 -31.26 1.01 -15.15
CA SER A 19 -31.59 0.86 -16.58
C SER A 19 -31.30 -0.58 -16.96
N LYS A 20 -32.38 -1.32 -17.18
CA LYS A 20 -32.43 -2.76 -17.44
C LYS A 20 -32.97 -2.97 -18.84
N GLU A 21 -32.07 -2.99 -19.82
CA GLU A 21 -32.31 -3.40 -21.21
C GLU A 21 -30.96 -3.95 -21.71
N GLY A 22 -30.81 -5.06 -22.41
CA GLY A 22 -31.76 -6.00 -22.97
C GLY A 22 -31.08 -7.37 -23.16
N LEU A 23 -31.93 -8.38 -23.29
CA LEU A 23 -31.57 -9.73 -23.65
C LEU A 23 -31.17 -9.75 -25.13
N GLY A 24 -29.89 -10.00 -25.41
CA GLY A 24 -29.38 -10.34 -26.73
C GLY A 24 -28.72 -11.71 -26.63
N ALA A 25 -29.49 -12.76 -26.92
CA ALA A 25 -28.98 -14.09 -27.12
C ALA A 25 -28.48 -14.20 -28.57
N GLU A 26 -27.18 -14.36 -28.77
CA GLU A 26 -26.65 -14.94 -30.00
C GLU A 26 -25.42 -15.79 -29.68
N GLU A 27 -25.71 -17.08 -29.57
CA GLU A 27 -24.78 -18.20 -29.61
C GLU A 27 -24.14 -18.22 -31.01
N GLN A 28 -22.97 -17.59 -31.16
CA GLN A 28 -22.10 -17.81 -32.30
C GLN A 28 -21.02 -18.82 -31.92
N ARG A 29 -21.28 -20.06 -32.31
CA ARG A 29 -20.30 -21.15 -32.36
C ARG A 29 -19.28 -20.82 -33.44
N SER A 30 -18.02 -20.70 -33.06
CA SER A 30 -16.90 -20.90 -33.97
C SER A 30 -15.87 -21.79 -33.28
N ASP A 31 -16.10 -23.10 -33.41
CA ASP A 31 -15.09 -24.14 -33.28
C ASP A 31 -14.06 -23.93 -34.40
N ALA A 32 -13.04 -23.11 -34.12
CA ALA A 32 -11.86 -22.96 -34.94
C ALA A 32 -10.64 -23.34 -34.11
N ASP A 33 -10.23 -24.59 -34.30
CA ASP A 33 -8.87 -25.12 -34.27
C ASP A 33 -7.79 -24.05 -34.05
N SER A 34 -7.42 -23.83 -32.78
CA SER A 34 -6.25 -23.04 -32.41
C SER A 34 -5.43 -23.85 -31.41
N TRP A 35 -4.55 -24.70 -31.95
CA TRP A 35 -3.47 -25.31 -31.20
C TRP A 35 -2.45 -24.20 -30.93
N GLU A 36 -2.75 -23.35 -29.96
CA GLU A 36 -1.74 -22.47 -29.40
C GLU A 36 -0.82 -23.36 -28.56
N ASP A 37 0.31 -23.73 -29.17
CA ASP A 37 1.51 -24.20 -28.47
C ASP A 37 1.99 -23.01 -27.62
N GLY A 38 1.26 -22.78 -26.53
CA GLY A 38 1.62 -21.84 -25.50
C GLY A 38 2.83 -22.43 -24.79
N ASP A 39 4.00 -22.16 -25.35
CA ASP A 39 5.22 -22.06 -24.57
C ASP A 39 4.92 -21.02 -23.48
N ASP A 40 4.37 -21.49 -22.36
CA ASP A 40 4.35 -20.80 -21.07
C ASP A 40 5.81 -20.71 -20.60
N GLY A 41 6.62 -20.00 -21.39
CA GLY A 41 7.95 -19.59 -21.04
C GLY A 41 7.88 -18.97 -19.65
N PRO A 42 8.88 -19.18 -18.79
CA PRO A 42 8.80 -18.81 -17.40
C PRO A 42 8.42 -17.33 -17.31
N THR A 43 7.18 -17.06 -16.93
CA THR A 43 6.75 -15.74 -16.51
C THR A 43 7.52 -15.50 -15.23
N PHE A 44 8.70 -14.89 -15.36
CA PHE A 44 9.44 -14.36 -14.24
C PHE A 44 8.56 -13.27 -13.66
N SER A 45 7.64 -13.68 -12.78
CA SER A 45 6.89 -12.78 -11.93
C SER A 45 7.95 -11.98 -11.20
N LEU A 46 8.16 -10.74 -11.66
CA LEU A 46 8.91 -9.72 -10.97
C LEU A 46 8.17 -9.52 -9.65
N HIS A 47 8.44 -10.38 -8.68
CA HIS A 47 7.99 -10.22 -7.32
C HIS A 47 8.74 -8.99 -6.83
N GLU A 48 8.08 -7.83 -6.95
CA GLU A 48 8.50 -6.63 -6.25
C GLU A 48 8.74 -7.03 -4.79
N PRO A 49 9.84 -6.57 -4.18
CA PRO A 49 10.14 -6.90 -2.80
C PRO A 49 8.94 -6.50 -1.94
N SER A 50 8.23 -7.50 -1.42
CA SER A 50 7.05 -7.26 -0.62
C SER A 50 7.52 -6.72 0.73
N TRP A 51 7.32 -5.43 0.95
CA TRP A 51 7.57 -4.81 2.25
C TRP A 51 6.77 -5.53 3.34
N ARG A 52 7.44 -5.80 4.47
CA ARG A 52 6.81 -6.46 5.61
C ARG A 52 5.84 -5.54 6.33
N PHE A 53 6.12 -4.23 6.30
CA PHE A 53 5.33 -3.19 6.93
C PHE A 53 5.03 -2.05 5.92
N GLN A 54 3.90 -1.40 6.11
CA GLN A 54 3.48 -0.20 5.38
C GLN A 54 3.71 1.06 6.21
N VAL A 55 3.80 2.20 5.53
CA VAL A 55 3.83 3.50 6.22
C VAL A 55 2.52 3.67 7.00
N GLY A 56 2.63 4.06 8.27
CA GLY A 56 1.53 4.15 9.22
C GLY A 56 1.34 2.91 10.10
N ASP A 57 2.02 1.79 9.81
CA ASP A 57 1.92 0.59 10.63
C ASP A 57 2.54 0.80 12.02
N ARG A 58 1.85 0.30 13.04
CA ARG A 58 2.36 0.24 14.42
C ARG A 58 3.30 -0.94 14.57
N VAL A 59 4.51 -0.67 15.04
CA VAL A 59 5.57 -1.67 15.21
C VAL A 59 6.17 -1.57 16.61
N LEU A 60 6.81 -2.66 17.04
CA LEU A 60 7.58 -2.71 18.27
C LEU A 60 9.05 -2.89 17.91
N CYS A 61 9.88 -1.90 18.23
CA CYS A 61 11.27 -1.81 17.85
C CYS A 61 12.16 -2.35 18.97
N ASN A 62 12.99 -3.35 18.68
CA ASN A 62 13.98 -3.83 19.63
C ASN A 62 15.21 -2.91 19.60
N LEU A 63 15.41 -2.14 20.67
CA LEU A 63 16.52 -1.19 20.81
C LEU A 63 17.71 -1.76 21.63
N GLY A 64 17.73 -3.08 21.84
CA GLY A 64 18.77 -3.76 22.60
C GLY A 64 18.41 -4.00 24.07
N SER A 65 19.34 -4.61 24.83
CA SER A 65 19.10 -5.03 26.22
C SER A 65 18.85 -3.88 27.19
N ASP A 66 19.43 -2.72 26.93
CA ASP A 66 19.45 -1.61 27.90
C ASP A 66 18.16 -0.79 27.83
N THR A 67 17.59 -0.64 26.62
CA THR A 67 16.36 0.11 26.37
C THR A 67 15.14 -0.81 26.24
N GLY A 68 15.35 -2.03 25.75
CA GLY A 68 14.28 -2.99 25.50
C GLY A 68 13.51 -2.71 24.20
N PHE A 69 12.21 -2.98 24.24
CA PHE A 69 11.32 -2.81 23.10
C PHE A 69 10.54 -1.50 23.22
N GLU A 70 10.61 -0.67 22.18
CA GLU A 70 9.92 0.62 22.13
C GLU A 70 8.87 0.62 21.01
N PRO A 71 7.61 1.01 21.28
CA PRO A 71 6.60 1.13 20.24
C PRO A 71 6.84 2.34 19.34
N GLY A 72 6.43 2.22 18.08
CA GLY A 72 6.52 3.31 17.10
C GLY A 72 5.62 3.12 15.89
N VAL A 73 5.74 4.04 14.94
CA VAL A 73 5.02 4.06 13.65
C VAL A 73 6.01 4.12 12.50
N VAL A 74 5.86 3.25 11.50
CA VAL A 74 6.62 3.36 10.26
C VAL A 74 6.28 4.68 9.58
N PHE A 75 7.25 5.59 9.48
CA PHE A 75 7.07 6.93 8.95
C PHE A 75 7.45 7.04 7.49
N PHE A 76 8.57 6.42 7.08
CA PHE A 76 9.00 6.35 5.69
C PHE A 76 9.58 4.97 5.33
N ARG A 77 9.70 4.72 4.03
CA ARG A 77 10.39 3.58 3.43
C ARG A 77 11.28 4.06 2.30
N ASP A 78 12.28 3.26 1.95
CA ASP A 78 13.19 3.53 0.84
C ASP A 78 13.79 4.93 0.88
N ILE A 79 14.20 5.38 2.08
CA ILE A 79 14.86 6.68 2.22
C ILE A 79 16.36 6.51 1.99
N MET A 80 16.99 7.47 1.31
CA MET A 80 18.44 7.50 1.21
C MET A 80 19.03 7.79 2.59
N ASP A 81 20.02 7.00 3.00
CA ASP A 81 20.78 7.27 4.22
C ASP A 81 21.61 8.55 4.03
N PRO A 82 21.34 9.63 4.79
CA PRO A 82 22.08 10.87 4.67
C PRO A 82 23.52 10.77 5.20
N ASN A 83 23.84 9.72 5.96
CA ASN A 83 25.16 9.50 6.55
C ASN A 83 26.02 8.52 5.76
N ASP A 84 25.44 7.82 4.78
CA ASP A 84 26.14 6.84 3.95
C ASP A 84 26.59 7.49 2.63
N GLU A 85 27.90 7.50 2.37
CA GLU A 85 28.48 8.09 1.15
C GLU A 85 28.07 7.36 -0.14
N GLU A 86 27.59 6.12 -0.02
CA GLU A 86 27.12 5.30 -1.15
C GLU A 86 25.60 5.45 -1.38
N PHE A 87 24.92 6.30 -0.61
CA PHE A 87 23.47 6.57 -0.73
C PHE A 87 22.61 5.31 -0.66
N ARG A 88 22.96 4.38 0.23
CA ARG A 88 22.17 3.16 0.44
C ARG A 88 20.76 3.50 0.92
N LEU A 89 19.80 2.68 0.50
CA LEU A 89 18.41 2.83 0.91
C LEU A 89 18.18 2.17 2.27
N ILE A 90 17.64 2.95 3.20
CA ILE A 90 17.08 2.48 4.45
C ILE A 90 15.67 1.96 4.17
N PRO A 91 15.38 0.70 4.52
CA PRO A 91 14.11 0.08 4.19
C PRO A 91 12.93 0.69 4.97
N TYR A 92 13.16 1.09 6.22
CA TYR A 92 12.14 1.68 7.08
C TYR A 92 12.74 2.77 7.97
N SER A 93 12.04 3.88 8.10
CA SER A 93 12.24 4.82 9.20
C SER A 93 11.03 4.80 10.10
N VAL A 94 11.24 4.72 11.41
CA VAL A 94 10.17 4.60 12.42
C VAL A 94 10.27 5.76 13.41
N GLU A 95 9.16 6.44 13.64
CA GLU A 95 8.99 7.42 14.72
C GLU A 95 8.55 6.67 15.99
N LEU A 96 9.33 6.77 17.05
CA LEU A 96 9.09 6.12 18.33
C LEU A 96 8.15 6.97 19.20
N ASP A 97 7.35 6.33 20.04
CA ASP A 97 6.39 7.02 20.91
C ASP A 97 7.05 7.95 21.94
N ASN A 98 8.31 7.68 22.29
CA ASN A 98 9.11 8.52 23.16
C ASN A 98 9.65 9.81 22.49
N GLY A 99 9.31 10.03 21.22
CA GLY A 99 9.75 11.19 20.43
C GLY A 99 11.09 11.01 19.72
N GLY A 100 11.71 9.83 19.81
CA GLY A 100 12.88 9.46 19.01
C GLY A 100 12.53 8.98 17.60
N SER A 101 13.54 8.81 16.75
CA SER A 101 13.39 8.20 15.43
C SER A 101 14.50 7.18 15.20
N ILE A 102 14.20 6.09 14.50
CA ILE A 102 15.18 5.11 14.02
C ILE A 102 15.14 5.01 12.50
N ASN A 103 16.31 4.75 11.92
CA ASN A 103 16.56 4.58 10.50
C ASN A 103 17.79 3.68 10.31
#